data_AF-A0A1Q9K3Z2-F1
#
_entry.id   AF-A0A1Q9K3Z2-F1
#
_cell.length_a   1.000
_cell.length_b   1.000
_cell.length_c   1.000
_cell.angle_alpha   90.00
_cell.angle_beta   90.00
_cell.angle_gamma   90.00
#
_symmetry.space_group_name_H-M   'P 1'
#
loop_
_entity.id
_entity.type
_entity.pdbx_description
1 polymer ?
#
loop_
_entity_poly.entity_id
_entity_poly.type
_entity_poly.pdbx_seq_one_letter_code
_entity_poly.pdbx_strand_id
1 'polypeptide(L)'
;MKELWIQSILAGICIGIGGAFFLAIDNKVIGALFFTLGLFTIVTRGFHLFTGRIGYVFDNPPSYSASLIITWLGNLIGTNLVSLSLTFTRSAAAFQEKAAGMCDVKLNDSLVSVFILGIFCNILMYIAVDGFRNNQHEIGKYIGLFLCVAGFILAGFEHCIANMFYFGMAQVWSVHTVIWLLAMTAGNIVGGLMIPILGRILK
;
A
#
# COMPACT_ATOMS: atom_id res chain seq x y z
N MET A 1 10.69 19.07 -5.38
CA MET A 1 11.59 17.91 -5.57
C MET A 1 12.04 17.30 -4.24
N LYS A 2 12.79 18.02 -3.38
CA LYS A 2 13.27 17.48 -2.08
C LYS A 2 12.12 17.05 -1.14
N GLU A 3 11.13 17.92 -0.95
CA GLU A 3 9.97 17.64 -0.08
C GLU A 3 9.16 16.42 -0.54
N LEU A 4 8.92 16.30 -1.85
CA LEU A 4 8.24 15.15 -2.46
C LEU A 4 8.92 13.82 -2.12
N TRP A 5 10.25 13.76 -2.21
CA TRP A 5 11.01 12.56 -1.82
C TRP A 5 10.83 12.24 -0.34
N ILE A 6 10.98 13.24 0.54
CA ILE A 6 10.86 13.05 1.99
C ILE A 6 9.46 12.52 2.35
N GLN A 7 8.40 13.16 1.86
CA GLN A 7 7.02 12.75 2.11
C GLN A 7 6.73 11.34 1.56
N SER A 8 7.35 10.97 0.43
CA SER A 8 7.18 9.64 -0.16
C SER A 8 7.92 8.55 0.62
N ILE A 9 9.14 8.85 1.09
CA ILE A 9 9.89 7.94 1.96
C ILE A 9 9.16 7.75 3.30
N LEU A 10 8.66 8.82 3.90
CA LEU A 10 7.90 8.76 5.15
C LEU A 10 6.62 7.95 5.00
N ALA A 11 5.88 8.08 3.89
CA ALA A 11 4.74 7.21 3.61
C ALA A 11 5.14 5.74 3.49
N GLY A 12 6.27 5.43 2.83
CA GLY A 12 6.80 4.07 2.77
C GLY A 12 7.13 3.51 4.16
N ILE A 13 7.74 4.33 5.03
CA ILE A 13 8.01 3.97 6.42
C ILE A 13 6.72 3.67 7.18
N CYS A 14 5.69 4.52 7.04
CA CYS A 14 4.39 4.29 7.67
C CYS A 14 3.74 2.97 7.23
N ILE A 15 3.79 2.64 5.94
CA ILE A 15 3.29 1.34 5.45
C ILE A 15 4.16 0.17 5.95
N GLY A 16 5.48 0.32 6.00
CA GLY A 16 6.37 -0.69 6.56
C GLY A 16 6.08 -0.97 8.03
N ILE A 17 5.83 0.06 8.84
CA ILE A 17 5.40 -0.08 10.24
C ILE A 17 4.03 -0.78 10.33
N GLY A 18 3.08 -0.42 9.48
CA GLY A 18 1.81 -1.14 9.37
C GLY A 18 2.00 -2.63 9.06
N GLY A 19 2.88 -2.95 8.12
CA GLY A 19 3.27 -4.32 7.79
C GLY A 19 3.89 -5.06 8.97
N ALA A 20 4.74 -4.39 9.75
CA ALA A 20 5.34 -4.95 10.96
C ALA A 20 4.29 -5.29 12.03
N PHE A 21 3.26 -4.44 12.23
CA PHE A 21 2.14 -4.78 13.12
C PHE A 21 1.40 -6.04 12.66
N PHE A 22 1.15 -6.17 11.35
CA PHE A 22 0.50 -7.35 10.81
C PHE A 22 1.32 -8.63 10.99
N LEU A 23 2.65 -8.56 10.87
CA LEU A 23 3.55 -9.69 11.17
C LEU A 23 3.62 -10.01 12.67
N ALA A 24 3.55 -9.00 13.53
CA ALA A 24 3.68 -9.16 14.98
C ALA A 24 2.45 -9.79 15.65
N ILE A 25 1.25 -9.56 15.11
CA ILE A 25 -0.01 -9.96 15.73
C ILE A 25 -0.54 -11.22 15.07
N ASP A 26 -0.69 -12.31 15.83
CA ASP A 26 -1.13 -13.60 15.28
C ASP A 26 -2.59 -13.60 14.81
N ASN A 27 -3.45 -12.85 15.50
CA ASN A 27 -4.83 -12.69 15.05
C ASN A 27 -4.89 -11.75 13.83
N LYS A 28 -5.14 -12.31 12.65
CA LYS A 28 -5.17 -11.57 11.37
C LYS A 28 -6.13 -10.37 11.38
N VAL A 29 -7.28 -10.46 12.06
CA VAL A 29 -8.25 -9.36 12.15
C VAL A 29 -7.66 -8.20 12.94
N ILE A 30 -7.09 -8.48 14.11
CA ILE A 30 -6.45 -7.46 14.95
C ILE A 30 -5.22 -6.89 14.22
N GLY A 31 -4.38 -7.75 13.62
CA GLY A 31 -3.25 -7.30 12.82
C GLY A 31 -3.65 -6.37 11.69
N ALA A 32 -4.72 -6.68 10.96
CA ALA A 32 -5.22 -5.85 9.86
C ALA A 32 -5.77 -4.50 10.35
N LEU A 33 -6.43 -4.47 11.51
CA LEU A 33 -6.86 -3.22 12.14
C LEU A 33 -5.65 -2.35 12.53
N PHE A 34 -4.61 -2.91 13.14
CA PHE A 34 -3.40 -2.17 13.51
C PHE A 34 -2.56 -1.73 12.30
N PHE A 35 -2.61 -2.47 11.18
CA PHE A 35 -2.00 -2.03 9.92
C PHE A 35 -2.52 -0.64 9.49
N THR A 36 -3.80 -0.34 9.76
CA THR A 36 -4.44 0.96 9.46
C THR A 36 -3.68 2.15 10.03
N LEU A 37 -2.92 2.00 11.12
CA LEU A 37 -2.11 3.09 11.68
C LEU A 37 -1.12 3.66 10.67
N GLY A 38 -0.63 2.85 9.72
CA GLY A 38 0.19 3.30 8.61
C GLY A 38 -0.55 4.30 7.72
N LEU A 39 -1.71 3.91 7.19
CA LEU A 39 -2.53 4.77 6.33
C LEU A 39 -3.06 6.00 7.08
N PHE A 40 -3.52 5.81 8.33
CA PHE A 40 -3.98 6.89 9.20
C PHE A 40 -2.92 7.98 9.34
N THR A 41 -1.67 7.62 9.61
CA THR A 41 -0.57 8.58 9.74
C THR A 41 -0.33 9.31 8.42
N ILE A 42 -0.38 8.59 7.30
CA ILE A 42 -0.18 9.17 5.96
C ILE A 42 -1.23 10.23 5.66
N VAL A 43 -2.52 9.93 5.84
CA VAL A 43 -3.60 10.86 5.48
C VAL A 43 -3.72 12.03 6.45
N THR A 44 -3.37 11.84 7.73
CA THR A 44 -3.39 12.92 8.74
C THR A 44 -2.19 13.86 8.64
N ARG A 45 -1.03 13.35 8.19
CA ARG A 45 0.20 14.15 8.03
C ARG A 45 0.45 14.64 6.60
N GLY A 46 -0.39 14.24 5.64
CA GLY A 46 -0.24 14.61 4.24
C GLY A 46 0.96 13.97 3.55
N PHE A 47 1.39 12.77 3.97
CA PHE A 47 2.47 12.05 3.31
C PHE A 47 2.02 11.47 1.98
N HIS A 48 2.99 11.22 1.09
CA HIS A 48 2.70 10.84 -0.28
C HIS A 48 2.77 9.32 -0.46
N LEU A 49 1.61 8.68 -0.49
CA LEU A 49 1.47 7.25 -0.82
C LEU A 49 1.00 7.09 -2.27
N PHE A 50 1.69 6.27 -3.06
CA PHE A 50 1.38 6.07 -4.48
C PHE A 50 -0.07 5.62 -4.71
N THR A 51 -0.49 4.57 -4.01
CA THR A 51 -1.83 3.97 -4.09
C THR A 51 -2.93 4.94 -3.65
N GLY A 52 -2.65 5.82 -2.70
CA GLY A 52 -3.56 6.88 -2.26
C GLY A 52 -3.55 8.14 -3.14
N ARG A 53 -2.68 8.23 -4.15
CA ARG A 53 -2.53 9.40 -5.02
C ARG A 53 -2.93 9.13 -6.46
N ILE A 54 -2.76 7.91 -6.95
CA ILE A 54 -3.00 7.56 -8.36
C ILE A 54 -4.41 7.92 -8.86
N GLY A 55 -5.43 7.80 -8.02
CA GLY A 55 -6.82 8.13 -8.39
C GLY A 55 -7.06 9.61 -8.74
N TYR A 56 -6.16 10.51 -8.33
CA TYR A 56 -6.28 11.96 -8.56
C TYR A 56 -5.50 12.45 -9.79
N VAL A 57 -4.98 11.54 -10.63
CA VAL A 57 -4.12 11.92 -11.77
C VAL A 57 -4.83 12.84 -12.76
N PHE A 58 -6.14 12.67 -12.97
CA PHE A 58 -6.93 13.51 -13.87
C PHE A 58 -7.43 14.81 -13.23
N ASP A 59 -7.28 14.97 -11.92
CA ASP A 59 -7.60 16.20 -11.19
C ASP A 59 -6.39 17.15 -11.09
N ASN A 60 -5.23 16.72 -11.60
CA ASN A 60 -3.95 17.39 -11.43
C ASN A 60 -3.27 17.66 -12.80
N PRO A 61 -2.34 18.61 -12.88
CA PRO A 61 -1.62 18.89 -14.13
C PRO A 61 -0.78 17.68 -14.60
N PRO A 62 -0.41 17.59 -15.88
CA PRO A 62 0.37 16.46 -16.42
C PRO A 62 1.69 16.16 -15.69
N SER A 63 2.31 17.18 -15.08
CA SER A 63 3.51 17.03 -14.23
C SER A 63 3.30 16.14 -13.00
N TYR A 64 2.04 15.94 -12.59
CA TYR A 64 1.66 15.05 -11.48
C TYR A 64 2.04 13.59 -11.73
N SER A 65 1.96 13.12 -12.98
CA SER A 65 2.32 11.74 -13.35
C SER A 65 3.79 11.43 -13.05
N ALA A 66 4.70 12.39 -13.29
CA ALA A 66 6.10 12.25 -12.90
C ALA A 66 6.25 12.20 -11.37
N SER A 67 5.41 12.94 -10.63
CA SER A 67 5.42 12.91 -9.17
C SER A 67 4.98 11.55 -8.61
N LEU A 68 4.08 10.83 -9.30
CA LEU A 68 3.64 9.50 -8.89
C LEU A 68 4.77 8.46 -9.00
N ILE A 69 5.61 8.55 -10.02
CA ILE A 69 6.79 7.69 -10.18
C ILE A 69 7.77 7.94 -9.02
N ILE A 70 8.05 9.21 -8.71
CA ILE A 70 8.90 9.58 -7.56
C ILE A 70 8.27 9.07 -6.26
N THR A 71 6.95 9.17 -6.12
CA THR A 71 6.25 8.68 -4.94
C THR A 71 6.37 7.17 -4.79
N TRP A 72 6.19 6.40 -5.86
CA TRP A 72 6.37 4.94 -5.85
C TRP A 72 7.80 4.56 -5.45
N LEU A 73 8.81 5.22 -6.01
CA LEU A 73 10.22 4.99 -5.65
C LEU A 73 10.54 5.38 -4.20
N GLY A 74 10.01 6.50 -3.73
CA GLY A 74 10.16 6.91 -2.33
C GLY A 74 9.50 5.93 -1.38
N ASN A 75 8.30 5.43 -1.72
CA ASN A 75 7.62 4.40 -0.95
C ASN A 75 8.42 3.09 -0.91
N LEU A 76 9.03 2.68 -2.03
CA LEU A 76 9.93 1.52 -2.10
C LEU A 76 11.15 1.67 -1.18
N ILE A 77 11.78 2.84 -1.18
CA ILE A 77 12.90 3.14 -0.28
C ILE A 77 12.43 3.07 1.18
N GLY A 78 11.34 3.75 1.53
CA GLY A 78 10.84 3.81 2.90
C GLY A 78 10.45 2.44 3.48
N THR A 79 9.78 1.60 2.68
CA THR A 79 9.39 0.25 3.09
C THR A 79 10.60 -0.66 3.30
N ASN A 80 11.58 -0.61 2.41
CA ASN A 80 12.82 -1.40 2.54
C ASN A 80 13.72 -0.91 3.66
N LEU A 81 13.73 0.39 3.97
CA LEU A 81 14.42 0.91 5.16
C LEU A 81 13.85 0.28 6.43
N VAL A 82 12.52 0.17 6.54
CA VAL A 82 11.88 -0.48 7.70
C VAL A 82 12.21 -1.96 7.75
N SER A 83 12.04 -2.69 6.64
CA SER A 83 12.32 -4.14 6.64
C SER A 83 13.78 -4.44 6.96
N LEU A 84 14.73 -3.71 6.35
CA LEU A 84 16.16 -3.85 6.63
C LEU A 84 16.48 -3.50 8.09
N SER A 85 15.88 -2.44 8.64
CA SER A 85 16.09 -2.09 10.06
C SER A 85 15.63 -3.21 10.98
N LEU A 86 14.50 -3.85 10.67
CA LEU A 86 13.95 -4.94 11.47
C LEU A 86 14.80 -6.21 11.44
N THR A 87 15.60 -6.46 10.39
CA THR A 87 16.52 -7.61 10.34
C THR A 87 17.64 -7.52 11.38
N PHE A 88 17.93 -6.33 11.92
CA PHE A 88 18.91 -6.13 12.98
C PHE A 88 18.31 -6.21 14.39
N THR A 89 17.06 -6.66 14.53
CA THR A 89 16.35 -6.72 15.81
C THR A 89 16.02 -8.16 16.22
N ARG A 90 15.61 -8.35 17.48
CA ARG A 90 15.10 -9.65 17.97
C ARG A 90 13.88 -10.17 17.19
N SER A 91 13.17 -9.32 16.45
CA SER A 91 11.99 -9.69 15.69
C SER A 91 12.32 -10.32 14.33
N ALA A 92 13.58 -10.26 13.88
CA ALA A 92 14.00 -10.62 12.54
C ALA A 92 13.51 -12.02 12.12
N ALA A 93 13.85 -13.06 12.89
CA ALA A 93 13.53 -14.45 12.54
C ALA A 93 12.02 -14.68 12.37
N ALA A 94 11.21 -14.26 13.35
CA ALA A 94 9.76 -14.44 13.31
C ALA A 94 9.09 -13.66 12.16
N PHE A 95 9.59 -12.46 11.86
CA PHE A 95 9.04 -11.64 10.79
C PHE A 95 9.47 -12.14 9.41
N GLN A 96 10.71 -12.61 9.28
CA GLN A 96 11.23 -13.25 8.06
C GLN A 96 10.42 -14.50 7.70
N GLU A 97 10.18 -15.38 8.67
CA GLU A 97 9.41 -16.60 8.46
C GLU A 97 7.99 -16.31 7.98
N LYS A 98 7.25 -15.44 8.69
CA LYS A 98 5.90 -15.03 8.32
C LYS A 98 5.86 -14.32 6.96
N ALA A 99 6.81 -13.42 6.69
CA ALA A 99 6.90 -12.73 5.42
C ALA A 99 7.22 -13.70 4.27
N ALA A 100 8.13 -14.66 4.47
CA ALA A 100 8.49 -15.66 3.48
C ALA A 100 7.28 -16.51 3.07
N GLY A 101 6.49 -16.99 4.03
CA GLY A 101 5.26 -17.74 3.74
C GLY A 101 4.24 -16.93 2.94
N MET A 102 4.08 -15.63 3.22
CA MET A 102 3.21 -14.77 2.42
C MET A 102 3.78 -14.51 1.02
N CYS A 103 5.09 -14.30 0.91
CA CYS A 103 5.74 -14.05 -0.37
C CYS A 103 5.68 -15.29 -1.28
N ASP A 104 5.80 -16.49 -0.72
CA ASP A 104 5.70 -17.75 -1.46
C ASP A 104 4.33 -17.89 -2.15
N VAL A 105 3.24 -17.63 -1.42
CA VAL A 105 1.87 -17.63 -2.00
C VAL A 105 1.76 -16.61 -3.14
N LYS A 106 2.28 -15.40 -2.93
CA LYS A 106 2.18 -14.29 -3.90
C LYS A 106 3.00 -14.52 -5.17
N LEU A 107 4.23 -15.02 -5.02
CA LEU A 107 5.18 -15.18 -6.11
C LEU A 107 4.95 -16.46 -6.92
N ASN A 108 4.22 -17.44 -6.35
CA ASN A 108 3.75 -18.63 -7.08
C ASN A 108 2.35 -18.46 -7.69
N ASP A 109 1.66 -17.35 -7.44
CA ASP A 109 0.39 -17.03 -8.09
C ASP A 109 0.62 -16.53 -9.53
N SER A 110 -0.40 -16.64 -10.38
CA SER A 110 -0.39 -16.17 -11.75
C SER A 110 -0.40 -14.63 -11.84
N LEU A 111 0.25 -14.08 -12.88
CA LEU A 111 0.27 -12.64 -13.15
C LEU A 111 -1.15 -12.03 -13.28
N VAL A 112 -2.09 -12.78 -13.85
CA VAL A 112 -3.49 -12.35 -14.00
C VAL A 112 -4.18 -12.23 -12.65
N SER A 113 -3.98 -13.21 -11.76
CA SER A 113 -4.57 -13.20 -10.42
C SER A 113 -4.05 -12.00 -9.61
N VAL A 114 -2.73 -11.81 -9.49
CA VAL A 114 -2.16 -10.70 -8.71
C VAL A 114 -2.51 -9.33 -9.28
N PHE A 115 -2.72 -9.23 -10.60
CA PHE A 115 -3.24 -8.03 -11.25
C PHE A 115 -4.69 -7.73 -10.83
N ILE A 116 -5.59 -8.74 -10.88
CA ILE A 116 -6.99 -8.60 -10.47
C ILE A 116 -7.09 -8.25 -8.97
N LEU A 117 -6.34 -8.94 -8.12
CA LEU A 117 -6.27 -8.64 -6.69
C LEU A 117 -5.74 -7.23 -6.43
N GLY A 118 -4.81 -6.74 -7.27
CA GLY A 118 -4.35 -5.36 -7.25
C GLY A 118 -5.45 -4.35 -7.58
N ILE A 119 -6.32 -4.65 -8.54
CA ILE A 119 -7.48 -3.81 -8.87
C ILE A 119 -8.37 -3.65 -7.64
N PHE A 120 -8.81 -4.77 -7.04
CA PHE A 120 -9.71 -4.71 -5.88
C PHE A 120 -9.09 -4.02 -4.67
N CYS A 121 -7.80 -4.22 -4.43
CA CYS A 121 -7.08 -3.49 -3.39
C CYS A 121 -7.23 -1.98 -3.56
N ASN A 122 -6.96 -1.46 -4.77
CA ASN A 122 -6.84 -0.03 -4.92
C ASN A 122 -8.18 0.70 -5.12
N ILE A 123 -9.26 -0.04 -5.43
CA ILE A 123 -10.63 0.46 -5.25
C ILE A 123 -10.85 0.84 -3.78
N LEU A 124 -10.54 -0.08 -2.86
CA LEU A 124 -10.71 0.14 -1.42
C LEU A 124 -9.77 1.24 -0.92
N MET A 125 -8.54 1.31 -1.43
CA MET A 125 -7.62 2.41 -1.08
C MET A 125 -8.14 3.78 -1.56
N TYR A 126 -8.70 3.86 -2.76
CA TYR A 126 -9.32 5.10 -3.23
C TYR A 126 -10.51 5.48 -2.34
N ILE A 127 -11.42 4.54 -2.03
CA ILE A 127 -12.57 4.78 -1.13
C ILE A 127 -12.09 5.25 0.25
N ALA A 128 -11.03 4.65 0.80
CA ALA A 128 -10.48 5.02 2.10
C ALA A 128 -9.94 6.46 2.10
N VAL A 129 -9.08 6.80 1.13
CA VAL A 129 -8.41 8.10 1.07
C VAL A 129 -9.39 9.20 0.67
N ASP A 130 -10.24 8.94 -0.32
CA ASP A 130 -11.24 9.91 -0.76
C ASP A 130 -12.32 10.12 0.31
N GLY A 131 -12.79 9.04 0.92
CA GLY A 131 -13.70 9.09 2.07
C GLY A 131 -13.11 9.89 3.23
N PHE A 132 -11.83 9.73 3.55
CA PHE A 132 -11.18 10.53 4.58
C PHE A 132 -11.16 12.03 4.23
N ARG A 133 -10.95 12.38 2.96
CA ARG A 133 -10.89 13.79 2.50
C ARG A 133 -12.25 14.45 2.42
N ASN A 134 -13.24 13.73 1.90
CA ASN A 134 -14.51 14.33 1.45
C ASN A 134 -15.70 14.01 2.37
N ASN A 135 -15.61 13.05 3.29
CA ASN A 135 -16.72 12.73 4.19
C ASN A 135 -16.91 13.83 5.24
N GLN A 136 -18.11 14.39 5.33
CA GLN A 136 -18.43 15.46 6.28
C GLN A 136 -18.52 14.97 7.74
N HIS A 137 -18.70 13.66 7.97
CA HIS A 137 -18.77 13.08 9.30
C HIS A 137 -17.37 12.67 9.78
N GLU A 138 -16.87 13.33 10.82
CA GLU A 138 -15.55 13.09 11.40
C GLU A 138 -15.31 11.62 11.78
N ILE A 139 -16.26 11.00 12.50
CA ILE A 139 -16.15 9.57 12.87
C ILE A 139 -16.18 8.67 11.61
N GLY A 140 -17.02 9.01 10.63
CA GLY A 140 -17.16 8.25 9.40
C GLY A 140 -15.87 8.18 8.57
N LYS A 141 -15.10 9.29 8.54
CA LYS A 141 -13.77 9.33 7.91
C LYS A 141 -12.83 8.27 8.47
N TYR A 142 -12.74 8.18 9.80
CA TYR A 142 -11.82 7.25 10.46
C TYR A 142 -12.29 5.80 10.32
N ILE A 143 -13.58 5.52 10.53
CA ILE A 143 -14.14 4.17 10.36
C ILE A 143 -13.91 3.67 8.92
N GLY A 144 -14.08 4.54 7.92
CA GLY A 144 -13.81 4.22 6.52
C GLY A 144 -12.39 3.72 6.29
N LEU A 145 -11.39 4.37 6.91
CA LEU A 145 -9.99 3.91 6.83
C LEU A 145 -9.82 2.49 7.39
N PHE A 146 -10.32 2.24 8.60
CA PHE A 146 -10.18 0.93 9.25
C PHE A 146 -10.88 -0.17 8.47
N LEU A 147 -12.11 0.06 8.00
CA LEU A 147 -12.86 -0.94 7.24
C LEU A 147 -12.24 -1.25 5.89
N CYS A 148 -11.79 -0.23 5.15
CA CYS A 148 -11.18 -0.44 3.83
C CYS A 148 -9.83 -1.15 3.96
N VAL A 149 -8.98 -0.73 4.92
CA VAL A 149 -7.67 -1.35 5.14
C VAL A 149 -7.82 -2.78 5.64
N ALA A 150 -8.63 -3.01 6.68
CA ALA A 150 -8.86 -4.36 7.18
C ALA A 150 -9.50 -5.25 6.10
N GLY A 151 -10.44 -4.71 5.33
CA GLY A 151 -11.13 -5.40 4.25
C GLY A 151 -10.15 -5.93 3.19
N PHE A 152 -9.27 -5.08 2.64
CA PHE A 152 -8.36 -5.55 1.58
C PHE A 152 -7.35 -6.59 2.11
N ILE A 153 -6.86 -6.43 3.35
CA ILE A 153 -5.90 -7.36 3.96
C ILE A 153 -6.57 -8.72 4.19
N LEU A 154 -7.76 -8.73 4.79
CA LEU A 154 -8.48 -9.96 5.12
C LEU A 154 -9.02 -10.66 3.86
N ALA A 155 -9.34 -9.92 2.80
CA ALA A 155 -9.71 -10.46 1.50
C ALA A 155 -8.52 -10.98 0.68
N GLY A 156 -7.28 -10.76 1.13
CA GLY A 156 -6.07 -11.21 0.43
C GLY A 156 -5.75 -10.40 -0.83
N PHE A 157 -6.18 -9.14 -0.91
CA PHE A 157 -5.88 -8.28 -2.06
C PHE A 157 -4.43 -7.80 -2.07
N GLU A 158 -3.95 -7.40 -3.24
CA GLU A 158 -2.54 -7.06 -3.45
C GLU A 158 -2.29 -5.55 -3.39
N HIS A 159 -1.60 -5.08 -2.36
CA HIS A 159 -1.17 -3.69 -2.23
C HIS A 159 0.32 -3.56 -2.54
N CYS A 160 0.68 -2.99 -3.69
CA CYS A 160 2.07 -2.99 -4.18
C CYS A 160 3.07 -2.41 -3.16
N ILE A 161 2.73 -1.34 -2.45
CA ILE A 161 3.62 -0.73 -1.45
C ILE A 161 3.76 -1.60 -0.20
N ALA A 162 2.71 -2.30 0.22
CA ALA A 162 2.82 -3.21 1.38
C ALA A 162 3.67 -4.43 1.01
N ASN A 163 3.52 -4.93 -0.22
CA ASN A 163 4.32 -6.03 -0.73
C ASN A 163 5.80 -5.69 -0.83
N MET A 164 6.18 -4.42 -1.12
CA MET A 164 7.59 -4.00 -1.04
C MET A 164 8.20 -4.26 0.34
N PHE A 165 7.44 -3.98 1.42
CA PHE A 165 7.87 -4.29 2.77
C PHE A 165 7.99 -5.80 3.00
N TYR A 166 6.98 -6.59 2.59
CA TYR A 166 7.01 -8.04 2.78
C TYR A 166 8.13 -8.72 1.98
N PHE A 167 8.36 -8.31 0.74
CA PHE A 167 9.47 -8.80 -0.09
C PHE A 167 10.84 -8.43 0.50
N GLY A 168 10.97 -7.20 1.02
CA GLY A 168 12.17 -6.77 1.72
C GLY A 168 12.40 -7.52 3.03
N MET A 169 11.34 -7.77 3.80
CA MET A 169 11.41 -8.50 5.07
C MET A 169 11.76 -9.97 4.84
N ALA A 170 11.20 -10.60 3.81
CA ALA A 170 11.51 -11.98 3.44
C ALA A 170 12.86 -12.14 2.69
N GLN A 171 13.52 -11.02 2.32
CA GLN A 171 14.76 -11.01 1.54
C GLN A 171 14.67 -11.73 0.19
N VAL A 172 13.53 -11.60 -0.50
CA VAL A 172 13.23 -12.29 -1.77
C VAL A 172 13.29 -11.39 -3.00
N TRP A 173 13.99 -10.26 -2.95
CA TRP A 173 14.14 -9.39 -4.12
C TRP A 173 14.89 -10.11 -5.25
N SER A 174 14.23 -10.23 -6.40
CA SER A 174 14.74 -10.87 -7.61
C SER A 174 14.04 -10.28 -8.84
N VAL A 175 14.50 -10.63 -10.05
CA VAL A 175 13.82 -10.23 -11.29
C VAL A 175 12.37 -10.72 -11.31
N HIS A 176 12.13 -11.95 -10.84
CA HIS A 176 10.79 -12.53 -10.70
C HIS A 176 9.89 -11.67 -9.80
N THR A 177 10.38 -11.32 -8.62
CA THR A 177 9.68 -10.46 -7.64
C THR A 177 9.34 -9.10 -8.21
N VAL A 178 10.26 -8.50 -8.98
CA VAL A 178 10.02 -7.20 -9.64
C VAL A 178 8.91 -7.30 -10.68
N ILE A 179 8.88 -8.36 -11.51
CA ILE A 179 7.83 -8.56 -12.51
C ILE A 179 6.45 -8.68 -11.83
N TRP A 180 6.35 -9.47 -10.74
CA TRP A 180 5.10 -9.61 -10.00
C TRP A 180 4.68 -8.31 -9.33
N LEU A 181 5.61 -7.57 -8.73
CA LEU A 181 5.34 -6.26 -8.14
C LEU A 181 4.81 -5.26 -9.18
N LEU A 182 5.35 -5.29 -10.41
CA LEU A 182 4.87 -4.44 -11.50
C LEU A 182 3.46 -4.82 -11.94
N ALA A 183 3.12 -6.12 -11.99
CA ALA A 183 1.76 -6.58 -12.27
C ALA A 183 0.76 -6.11 -11.20
N MET A 184 1.12 -6.26 -9.90
CA MET A 184 0.32 -5.73 -8.78
C MET A 184 0.17 -4.20 -8.87
N THR A 185 1.25 -3.50 -9.21
CA THR A 185 1.23 -2.04 -9.39
C THR A 185 0.30 -1.63 -10.53
N ALA A 186 0.34 -2.33 -11.66
CA ALA A 186 -0.58 -2.10 -12.77
C ALA A 186 -2.04 -2.32 -12.36
N GLY A 187 -2.31 -3.39 -11.60
CA GLY A 187 -3.62 -3.65 -11.03
C GLY A 187 -4.07 -2.50 -10.11
N ASN A 188 -3.18 -2.04 -9.21
CA ASN A 188 -3.48 -0.92 -8.34
C ASN A 188 -3.75 0.37 -9.13
N ILE A 189 -3.02 0.65 -10.22
CA ILE A 189 -3.30 1.80 -11.08
C ILE A 189 -4.73 1.72 -11.62
N VAL A 190 -5.11 0.60 -12.23
CA VAL A 190 -6.45 0.41 -12.79
C VAL A 190 -7.53 0.56 -11.71
N GLY A 191 -7.36 -0.10 -10.56
CA GLY A 191 -8.32 -0.02 -9.45
C GLY A 191 -8.50 1.39 -8.89
N GLY A 192 -7.40 2.14 -8.76
CA GLY A 192 -7.44 3.51 -8.24
C GLY A 192 -8.07 4.52 -9.20
N LEU A 193 -8.03 4.27 -10.50
CA LEU A 193 -8.61 5.14 -11.52
C LEU A 193 -10.08 4.85 -11.79
N MET A 194 -10.58 3.67 -11.42
CA MET A 194 -11.91 3.21 -11.81
C MET A 194 -13.04 4.12 -11.29
N ILE A 195 -13.10 4.40 -9.99
CA ILE A 195 -14.14 5.29 -9.42
C ILE A 195 -14.02 6.72 -9.96
N PRO A 196 -12.83 7.37 -9.98
CA PRO A 196 -12.66 8.68 -10.60
C PRO A 196 -13.15 8.79 -12.04
N ILE A 197 -12.83 7.79 -12.88
CA ILE A 197 -13.23 7.77 -14.29
C ILE A 197 -14.75 7.60 -14.41
N LEU A 198 -15.33 6.63 -13.69
CA LEU A 198 -16.79 6.40 -13.70
C LEU A 198 -17.55 7.66 -13.24
N GLY A 199 -17.08 8.33 -12.20
CA GLY A 199 -17.67 9.57 -11.71
C GLY A 199 -17.57 10.75 -12.69
N ARG A 200 -16.69 10.68 -13.69
CA ARG A 200 -16.60 11.67 -14.79
C ARG A 200 -17.49 11.32 -15.97
N ILE A 201 -17.71 10.04 -16.23
CA ILE A 201 -18.58 9.56 -17.33
C ILE A 201 -20.06 9.72 -16.97
N LEU A 202 -20.40 9.55 -15.68
CA LEU A 202 -21.78 9.60 -15.17
C LEU A 202 -22.29 11.01 -14.83
N LYS A 203 -21.45 12.04 -15.00
CA LYS A 203 -21.81 13.46 -14.85
C LYS A 203 -22.10 14.07 -16.21
#